data_AF-A0A8S3JTI9-F1
#
_entry.id   AF-A0A8S3JTI9-F1
#
_cell.length_a   1.000
_cell.length_b   1.000
_cell.length_c   1.000
_cell.angle_alpha   90.00
_cell.angle_beta   90.00
_cell.angle_gamma   90.00
#
_symmetry.space_group_name_H-M   'P 1'
#
loop_
_entity.id
_entity.type
_entity.pdbx_description
1 polymer ?
#
loop_
_entity_poly.entity_id
_entity_poly.type
_entity_poly.pdbx_seq_one_letter_code
_entity_poly.pdbx_strand_id
1 'polypeptide(L)'
;ERRQFGPLGWNIPYFFDESDLRISLRQLQMFLNDYEDLPLEAILYLFGECNYGGRVTDDKDRRLLMSLLSVCINADVVYMDKYQ
;
A
#
# COMPACT_ATOMS: atom_id res chain seq x y z
N GLU A 1 -5.87 12.33 -1.06
CA GLU A 1 -5.73 13.10 -2.32
C GLU A 1 -6.61 12.58 -3.47
N ARG A 2 -6.55 11.30 -3.89
CA ARG A 2 -7.36 10.78 -5.03
C ARG A 2 -8.88 11.00 -4.93
N ARG A 3 -9.43 11.03 -3.70
CA ARG A 3 -10.86 11.36 -3.44
C ARG A 3 -11.29 12.72 -4.02
N GLN A 4 -10.38 13.65 -4.23
CA GLN A 4 -10.66 14.98 -4.81
C GLN A 4 -11.06 14.90 -6.31
N PHE A 5 -10.77 13.78 -6.98
CA PHE A 5 -11.05 13.61 -8.41
C PHE A 5 -12.31 12.80 -8.70
N GLY A 6 -13.15 12.56 -7.68
CA GLY A 6 -14.39 11.78 -7.82
C GLY A 6 -14.13 10.39 -8.41
N PRO A 7 -14.99 9.90 -9.34
CA PRO A 7 -14.85 8.58 -9.98
C PRO A 7 -13.54 8.36 -10.74
N LEU A 8 -12.82 9.41 -11.15
CA LEU A 8 -11.50 9.26 -11.78
C LEU A 8 -10.42 8.87 -10.77
N GLY A 9 -10.61 9.22 -9.50
CA GLY A 9 -9.72 8.87 -8.42
C GLY A 9 -10.04 7.49 -7.82
N TRP A 10 -11.31 7.28 -7.48
CA TRP A 10 -11.90 6.06 -6.95
C TRP A 10 -13.38 6.00 -7.34
N ASN A 11 -13.89 4.83 -7.73
CA ASN A 11 -15.33 4.67 -8.00
C ASN A 11 -16.15 4.92 -6.72
N ILE A 12 -15.65 4.46 -5.57
CA ILE A 12 -16.26 4.67 -4.25
C ILE A 12 -15.33 5.56 -3.39
N PRO A 13 -15.85 6.58 -2.68
CA PRO A 13 -15.03 7.50 -1.90
C PRO A 13 -14.56 6.88 -0.58
N TYR A 14 -13.59 5.97 -0.64
CA TYR A 14 -13.00 5.33 0.54
C TYR A 14 -12.31 6.35 1.45
N PHE A 15 -12.45 6.14 2.75
CA PHE A 15 -11.78 6.92 3.78
C PHE A 15 -10.65 6.07 4.37
N PHE A 16 -9.43 6.36 3.94
CA PHE A 16 -8.21 5.86 4.58
C PHE A 16 -7.78 6.89 5.61
N ASP A 17 -7.58 6.43 6.84
CA ASP A 17 -7.25 7.29 7.96
C ASP A 17 -5.80 7.13 8.41
N GLU A 18 -5.38 7.98 9.36
CA GLU A 18 -4.02 7.93 9.91
C GLU A 18 -3.73 6.62 10.65
N SER A 19 -4.76 5.93 11.15
CA SER A 19 -4.57 4.66 11.84
C SER A 19 -4.15 3.54 10.87
N ASP A 20 -4.72 3.52 9.66
CA ASP A 20 -4.33 2.60 8.59
C ASP A 20 -2.85 2.79 8.20
N LEU A 21 -2.40 4.05 8.12
CA LEU A 21 -0.99 4.38 7.86
C LEU A 21 -0.10 3.94 9.01
N ARG A 22 -0.46 4.27 10.25
CA ARG A 22 0.34 3.97 11.44
C ARG A 22 0.55 2.47 11.64
N ILE A 23 -0.49 1.65 11.43
CA ILE A 23 -0.34 0.19 11.53
C ILE A 23 0.55 -0.35 10.40
N SER A 24 0.39 0.16 9.18
CA SER A 24 1.20 -0.23 8.02
C SER A 24 2.69 0.08 8.26
N LEU A 25 3.01 1.28 8.76
CA LEU A 25 4.38 1.67 9.09
C LEU A 25 4.99 0.80 10.18
N ARG A 26 4.23 0.46 11.21
CA ARG A 26 4.71 -0.42 12.29
C ARG A 26 5.04 -1.82 11.76
N GLN A 27 4.19 -2.38 10.91
CA GLN A 27 4.44 -3.69 10.30
C GLN A 27 5.65 -3.64 9.36
N LEU A 28 5.79 -2.60 8.54
CA LEU A 28 6.97 -2.40 7.70
C LEU A 28 8.25 -2.33 8.54
N GLN A 29 8.23 -1.60 9.65
CA GLN A 29 9.36 -1.54 10.57
C GLN A 29 9.72 -2.92 11.14
N MET A 30 8.73 -3.76 11.46
CA MET A 30 8.99 -5.15 11.87
C MET A 30 9.68 -5.94 10.76
N PHE A 31 9.18 -5.88 9.52
CA PHE A 31 9.81 -6.57 8.40
C PHE A 31 11.26 -6.12 8.14
N LEU A 32 11.52 -4.81 8.24
CA LEU A 32 12.87 -4.25 8.05
C LEU A 32 13.86 -4.66 9.15
N ASN A 33 13.37 -4.91 10.37
CA ASN A 33 14.23 -5.29 11.49
C ASN A 33 14.45 -6.80 11.58
N ASP A 34 13.45 -7.59 11.18
CA ASP A 34 13.41 -9.03 11.41
C ASP A 34 13.96 -9.84 10.21
N TYR A 35 14.08 -9.24 9.02
CA TYR A 35 14.50 -9.91 7.79
C TYR A 35 15.66 -9.18 7.11
N GLU A 36 16.71 -9.93 6.73
CA GLU A 36 17.80 -9.39 5.90
C GLU A 36 17.32 -9.10 4.47
N ASP A 37 16.54 -10.02 3.90
CA ASP A 37 15.88 -9.85 2.60
C ASP A 37 14.41 -9.45 2.80
N LEU A 38 14.02 -8.31 2.25
CA LEU A 38 12.68 -7.76 2.46
C LEU A 38 11.62 -8.58 1.69
N PRO A 39 10.62 -9.19 2.35
CA PRO A 39 9.59 -9.99 1.68
C PRO A 39 8.52 -9.08 1.05
N LEU A 40 8.86 -8.42 -0.06
CA LEU A 40 8.03 -7.41 -0.73
C LEU A 40 6.61 -7.91 -1.06
N GLU A 41 6.48 -9.16 -1.51
CA GLU A 41 5.18 -9.75 -1.82
C GLU A 41 4.29 -9.88 -0.58
N ALA A 42 4.87 -10.29 0.56
CA ALA A 42 4.14 -10.39 1.82
C ALA A 42 3.70 -9.01 2.32
N ILE A 43 4.54 -7.99 2.17
CA ILE A 43 4.22 -6.60 2.54
C ILE A 43 3.08 -6.07 1.65
N LEU A 44 3.17 -6.30 0.32
CA LEU A 44 2.13 -5.93 -0.63
C LEU A 44 0.80 -6.61 -0.30
N TYR A 45 0.81 -7.89 0.02
CA TYR A 45 -0.38 -8.62 0.45
C TYR A 45 -0.95 -8.03 1.74
N LEU A 46 -0.11 -7.81 2.76
CA LEU A 46 -0.55 -7.29 4.04
C LEU A 46 -1.18 -5.89 3.91
N PHE A 47 -0.58 -5.01 3.12
CA PHE A 47 -1.11 -3.66 2.92
C PHE A 47 -2.35 -3.70 2.03
N GLY A 48 -2.25 -4.42 0.92
CA GLY A 48 -3.28 -4.49 -0.11
C GLY A 48 -4.55 -5.19 0.32
N GLU A 49 -4.44 -6.28 1.09
CA GLU A 49 -5.58 -7.10 1.50
C GLU A 49 -5.99 -6.81 2.95
N CYS A 50 -5.04 -6.74 3.88
CA CYS A 50 -5.37 -6.66 5.31
C CYS A 50 -5.58 -5.23 5.79
N ASN A 51 -4.67 -4.29 5.46
CA ASN A 51 -4.73 -2.94 6.03
C ASN A 51 -5.72 -2.05 5.27
N TYR A 52 -5.61 -2.02 3.93
CA TYR A 52 -6.42 -1.14 3.09
C TYR A 52 -7.53 -1.91 2.34
N GLY A 53 -7.29 -3.17 1.99
CA GLY A 53 -8.17 -3.99 1.15
C GLY A 53 -9.54 -4.29 1.74
N GLY A 54 -9.63 -4.47 3.06
CA GLY A 54 -10.92 -4.70 3.73
C GLY A 54 -11.92 -3.56 3.56
N ARG A 55 -11.46 -2.36 3.23
CA ARG A 55 -12.31 -1.19 2.96
C ARG A 55 -12.71 -1.08 1.50
N VAL A 56 -11.93 -1.66 0.57
CA VAL A 56 -12.12 -1.54 -0.88
C VAL A 56 -12.98 -2.69 -1.41
N THR A 57 -14.22 -2.36 -1.73
CA THR A 57 -15.28 -3.29 -2.14
C THR A 57 -15.49 -3.39 -3.64
N ASP A 58 -15.07 -2.40 -4.43
CA ASP A 58 -15.18 -2.42 -5.89
C ASP A 58 -13.95 -3.09 -6.52
N ASP A 59 -14.15 -3.98 -7.49
CA ASP A 59 -13.08 -4.78 -8.10
C ASP A 59 -12.06 -3.92 -8.87
N LYS A 60 -12.51 -2.84 -9.52
CA LYS A 60 -11.61 -1.95 -10.27
C LYS A 60 -10.81 -1.08 -9.31
N ASP A 61 -11.45 -0.60 -8.25
CA ASP A 61 -10.77 0.11 -7.18
C ASP A 61 -9.75 -0.82 -6.49
N ARG A 62 -10.07 -2.08 -6.25
CA ARG A 62 -9.11 -3.06 -5.70
C ARG A 62 -7.88 -3.22 -6.60
N ARG A 63 -8.08 -3.33 -7.92
CA ARG A 63 -6.98 -3.37 -8.89
C ARG A 63 -6.15 -2.08 -8.85
N LEU A 64 -6.79 -0.92 -8.72
CA LEU A 64 -6.10 0.36 -8.58
C LEU A 64 -5.28 0.42 -7.29
N LEU A 65 -5.84 0.01 -6.15
CA LEU A 65 -5.14 -0.05 -4.87
C LEU A 65 -3.86 -0.88 -4.99
N MET A 66 -3.96 -2.11 -5.52
CA MET A 66 -2.80 -2.99 -5.69
C MET A 66 -1.77 -2.39 -6.64
N SER A 67 -2.21 -1.75 -7.73
CA SER A 67 -1.30 -1.08 -8.67
C SER A 67 -0.59 0.13 -8.06
N LEU A 68 -1.24 0.86 -7.14
CA LEU A 68 -0.59 1.97 -6.44
C LEU A 68 0.44 1.43 -5.43
N LEU A 69 0.07 0.39 -4.68
CA LEU A 69 0.97 -0.23 -3.71
C LEU A 69 2.21 -0.83 -4.38
N SER A 70 2.08 -1.47 -5.56
CA SER A 70 3.22 -2.04 -6.28
C SER A 70 4.20 -0.98 -6.80
N VAL A 71 3.73 0.25 -7.05
CA VAL A 71 4.62 1.38 -7.40
C VAL A 71 5.36 1.90 -6.18
N CYS A 72 4.74 1.87 -4.99
CA CYS A 72 5.36 2.32 -3.75
C CYS A 72 6.29 1.27 -3.12
N ILE A 73 5.99 -0.02 -3.30
CA ILE A 73 6.65 -1.14 -2.64
C ILE A 73 7.13 -2.10 -3.73
N ASN A 74 8.38 -1.92 -4.12
CA ASN A 74 9.07 -2.76 -5.09
C ASN A 74 10.58 -2.69 -4.87
N ALA A 75 11.31 -3.58 -5.53
CA ALA A 75 12.76 -3.66 -5.45
C ALA A 75 13.44 -2.37 -5.93
N ASP A 76 12.89 -1.69 -6.94
CA ASP A 76 13.48 -0.46 -7.47
C ASP A 76 13.54 0.64 -6.40
N VAL A 77 12.49 0.80 -5.60
CA VAL A 77 12.47 1.77 -4.48
C VAL A 77 13.52 1.42 -3.40
N VAL A 78 13.80 0.14 -3.19
CA VAL A 78 14.76 -0.32 -2.17
C VAL A 78 16.21 -0.18 -2.64
N TYR A 79 16.48 -0.48 -3.91
CA TYR A 79 17.85 -0.64 -4.42
C TYR A 79 18.30 0.49 -5.37
N MET A 80 17.43 1.41 -5.79
CA MET A 80 17.86 2.56 -6.57
C MET A 80 18.45 3.67 -5.69
N ASP A 81 19.71 4.02 -5.97
CA ASP A 81 20.51 5.10 -5.34
C ASP A 81 19.81 6.47 -5.24
N LYS A 82 18.73 6.73 -5.97
CA LYS A 82 18.00 8.00 -5.90
C LYS A 82 17.25 8.21 -4.58
N TYR A 83 17.09 7.17 -3.77
CA TYR A 83 16.28 7.18 -2.54
C TYR A 83 17.04 6.72 -1.28
N GLN A 84 18.36 6.48 -1.38
CA GLN A 84 19.27 6.37 -0.22
C GLN A 84 19.80 7.75 0.18
#